data_AF-A0A531JBA5-F1
#
_entry.id   AF-A0A531JBA5-F1
#
_cell.length_a   1.000
_cell.length_b   1.000
_cell.length_c   1.000
_cell.angle_alpha   90.00
_cell.angle_beta   90.00
_cell.angle_gamma   90.00
#
_symmetry.space_group_name_H-M   'P 1'
#
loop_
_entity.id
_entity.type
_entity.pdbx_description
1 polymer ?
#
loop_
_entity_poly.entity_id
_entity_poly.type
_entity_poly.pdbx_seq_one_letter_code
_entity_poly.pdbx_strand_id
1 'polypeptide(L)'
;SATARKAVKRKAFPHGADDEPIRSGDPSALQRIMAKIEDLALSIDKMKAANSIIRRMEKDGADDAAMIAAIVAQTGLSAEVAARGVVLADWQWKRGFDTAGNRAEIRRLQGRLKSLTRMHERGTQSQEVVTQAGAVEIKENADIARIQMIFPGKPDETTRRALKANGFRWSPSQGAWQRHLNEAGRLAAERVMKAISAEGAA
;
A
#
# COMPACT_ATOMS: atom_id res chain seq x y z
N SER A 1 -14.42 -2.01 26.20
CA SER A 1 -12.98 -2.34 26.19
C SER A 1 -12.34 -1.87 24.87
N ALA A 2 -11.01 -1.75 24.83
CA ALA A 2 -10.27 -1.42 23.59
C ALA A 2 -10.56 -2.40 22.45
N THR A 3 -10.74 -3.68 22.77
CA THR A 3 -11.11 -4.74 21.82
C THR A 3 -12.46 -4.48 21.14
N ALA A 4 -13.47 -4.05 21.91
CA ALA A 4 -14.79 -3.71 21.37
C ALA A 4 -14.70 -2.51 20.41
N ARG A 5 -13.95 -1.46 20.76
CA ARG A 5 -13.72 -0.30 19.88
C ARG A 5 -13.04 -0.70 18.56
N LYS A 6 -12.04 -1.58 18.63
CA LYS A 6 -11.35 -2.10 17.43
C LYS A 6 -12.26 -2.94 16.54
N ALA A 7 -13.12 -3.77 17.13
CA ALA A 7 -14.10 -4.55 16.40
C ALA A 7 -15.12 -3.65 15.69
N VAL A 8 -15.64 -2.62 16.39
CA VAL A 8 -16.54 -1.62 15.82
C VAL A 8 -15.85 -0.86 14.67
N LYS A 9 -14.61 -0.38 14.85
CA LYS A 9 -13.85 0.30 13.78
C LYS A 9 -13.69 -0.58 12.54
N ARG A 10 -13.35 -1.86 12.71
CA ARG A 10 -13.23 -2.81 11.57
C ARG A 10 -14.54 -3.03 10.84
N LYS A 11 -15.67 -3.02 11.56
CA LYS A 11 -16.99 -3.16 10.97
C LYS A 11 -17.41 -1.91 10.20
N ALA A 12 -17.13 -0.73 10.76
CA ALA A 12 -17.43 0.56 10.11
C ALA A 12 -16.52 0.84 8.90
N PHE A 13 -15.25 0.45 8.98
CA PHE A 13 -14.24 0.70 7.95
C PHE A 13 -13.56 -0.63 7.54
N PRO A 14 -14.26 -1.49 6.76
CA PRO A 14 -13.76 -2.81 6.39
C PRO A 14 -12.44 -2.74 5.61
N HIS A 15 -12.24 -1.68 4.83
CA HIS A 15 -11.04 -1.44 4.02
C HIS A 15 -10.01 -0.49 4.67
N GLY A 16 -10.24 -0.10 5.92
CA GLY A 16 -9.45 0.93 6.61
C GLY A 16 -10.09 2.31 6.50
N ALA A 17 -9.71 3.19 7.42
CA ALA A 17 -10.12 4.59 7.40
C ALA A 17 -9.27 5.41 6.41
N ASP A 18 -9.63 6.67 6.18
CA ASP A 18 -8.96 7.53 5.19
C ASP A 18 -7.50 7.86 5.56
N ASP A 19 -7.19 7.86 6.86
CA ASP A 19 -5.86 8.04 7.43
C ASP A 19 -5.01 6.76 7.42
N GLU A 20 -5.60 5.60 7.12
CA GLU A 20 -4.91 4.33 7.07
C GLU A 20 -4.31 4.05 5.67
N PRO A 21 -3.25 3.23 5.58
CA PRO A 21 -2.72 2.80 4.28
C PRO A 21 -3.80 2.12 3.43
N ILE A 22 -3.96 2.58 2.19
CA ILE A 22 -4.88 1.98 1.20
C ILE A 22 -4.58 0.48 1.12
N ARG A 23 -5.59 -0.38 1.27
CA ARG A 23 -5.43 -1.84 1.22
C ARG A 23 -5.62 -2.36 -0.21
N SER A 24 -4.96 -3.46 -0.57
CA SER A 24 -5.05 -4.00 -1.94
C SER A 24 -6.41 -4.61 -2.29
N GLY A 25 -7.13 -5.15 -1.31
CA GLY A 25 -8.51 -5.66 -1.48
C GLY A 25 -9.57 -4.61 -1.13
N ASP A 26 -9.24 -3.32 -1.26
CA ASP A 26 -10.22 -2.23 -1.25
C ASP A 26 -10.72 -2.07 -2.70
N PRO A 27 -12.03 -2.16 -2.97
CA PRO A 27 -12.59 -1.96 -4.31
C PRO A 27 -12.21 -0.60 -4.92
N SER A 28 -12.00 0.40 -4.06
CA SER A 28 -11.59 1.76 -4.46
C SER A 28 -10.07 1.95 -4.49
N ALA A 29 -9.27 0.90 -4.26
CA ALA A 29 -7.81 1.01 -4.14
C ALA A 29 -7.15 1.70 -5.33
N LEU A 30 -7.54 1.34 -6.55
CA LEU A 30 -7.00 1.92 -7.78
C LEU A 30 -7.29 3.43 -7.84
N GLN A 31 -8.55 3.82 -7.63
CA GLN A 31 -8.97 5.23 -7.63
C GLN A 31 -8.26 6.03 -6.55
N ARG A 32 -8.18 5.51 -5.32
CA ARG A 32 -7.50 6.19 -4.20
C ARG A 32 -6.00 6.35 -4.45
N ILE A 33 -5.36 5.38 -5.09
CA ILE A 33 -3.94 5.48 -5.47
C ILE A 33 -3.75 6.54 -6.56
N MET A 34 -4.62 6.58 -7.57
CA MET A 34 -4.57 7.60 -8.62
C MET A 34 -4.75 9.01 -8.05
N ALA A 35 -5.78 9.23 -7.23
CA ALA A 35 -6.01 10.52 -6.56
C ALA A 35 -4.79 10.95 -5.73
N LYS A 36 -4.18 10.02 -4.97
CA LYS A 36 -2.97 10.33 -4.21
C LYS A 36 -1.77 10.70 -5.10
N ILE A 37 -1.63 10.08 -6.28
CA ILE A 37 -0.60 10.46 -7.25
C ILE A 37 -0.83 11.88 -7.75
N GLU A 38 -2.07 12.23 -8.09
CA GLU A 38 -2.47 13.57 -8.55
C GLU A 38 -2.20 14.62 -7.48
N ASP A 39 -2.61 14.38 -6.23
CA ASP A 39 -2.35 15.28 -5.10
C ASP A 39 -0.86 15.54 -4.88
N LEU A 40 -0.04 14.48 -4.96
CA LEU A 40 1.42 14.60 -4.84
C LEU A 40 2.02 15.37 -6.01
N ALA A 41 1.50 15.20 -7.23
CA ALA A 41 1.95 15.93 -8.41
C ALA A 41 1.64 17.43 -8.27
N LEU A 42 0.41 17.77 -7.88
CA LEU A 42 -0.01 19.16 -7.60
C LEU A 42 0.85 19.78 -6.48
N SER A 43 1.13 19.02 -5.42
CA SER A 43 2.01 19.46 -4.34
C SER A 43 3.43 19.77 -4.84
N ILE A 44 4.00 18.90 -5.68
CA ILE A 44 5.32 19.12 -6.29
C ILE A 44 5.34 20.40 -7.12
N ASP A 45 4.30 20.66 -7.92
CA ASP A 45 4.26 21.84 -8.78
C ASP A 45 4.15 23.14 -7.97
N LYS A 46 3.32 23.15 -6.92
CA LYS A 46 3.28 24.26 -5.95
C LYS A 46 4.63 24.50 -5.29
N MET A 47 5.30 23.44 -4.83
CA MET A 47 6.63 23.54 -4.20
C MET A 47 7.71 24.04 -5.17
N LYS A 48 7.68 23.61 -6.43
CA LYS A 48 8.60 24.12 -7.46
C LYS A 48 8.35 25.60 -7.73
N ALA A 49 7.09 26.03 -7.86
CA ALA A 49 6.73 27.42 -8.04
C ALA A 49 7.21 28.27 -6.86
N ALA A 50 6.97 27.80 -5.63
CA ALA A 50 7.45 28.45 -4.41
C ALA A 50 8.98 28.57 -4.39
N ASN A 51 9.71 27.51 -4.76
CA ASN A 51 11.17 27.56 -4.87
C ASN A 51 11.67 28.57 -5.90
N SER A 52 10.97 28.74 -7.02
CA SER A 52 11.30 29.77 -8.01
C SER A 52 11.07 31.19 -7.46
N ILE A 53 9.99 31.38 -6.70
CA ILE A 53 9.69 32.65 -6.02
C ILE A 53 10.78 32.97 -4.99
N ILE A 54 11.11 32.02 -4.11
CA ILE A 54 12.15 32.16 -3.08
C ILE A 54 13.47 32.59 -3.71
N ARG A 55 13.97 31.84 -4.71
CA ARG A 55 15.27 32.14 -5.35
C ARG A 55 15.32 33.53 -5.98
N ARG A 56 14.22 33.97 -6.60
CA ARG A 56 14.14 35.30 -7.21
C ARG A 56 14.12 36.39 -6.14
N MET A 57 13.22 36.29 -5.16
CA MET A 57 13.05 37.32 -4.14
C MET A 57 14.21 37.41 -3.16
N GLU A 58 14.89 36.28 -2.89
CA GLU A 58 16.12 36.25 -2.10
C GLU A 58 17.25 37.00 -2.81
N LYS A 59 17.36 36.87 -4.14
CA LYS A 59 18.29 37.66 -4.95
C LYS A 59 17.97 39.16 -4.90
N ASP A 60 16.69 39.51 -4.85
CA ASP A 60 16.22 40.89 -4.78
C ASP A 60 16.28 41.47 -3.36
N GLY A 61 16.75 40.71 -2.36
CA GLY A 61 16.90 41.15 -0.97
C GLY A 61 15.56 41.33 -0.23
N ALA A 62 14.49 40.67 -0.68
CA ALA A 62 13.19 40.73 -0.01
C ALA A 62 13.26 40.12 1.40
N ASP A 63 12.43 40.62 2.30
CA ASP A 63 12.28 40.03 3.64
C ASP A 63 11.39 38.78 3.63
N ASP A 64 11.43 38.04 4.74
CA ASP A 64 10.69 36.79 4.93
C ASP A 64 9.18 36.97 4.76
N ALA A 65 8.63 38.09 5.24
CA ALA A 65 7.19 38.36 5.19
C ALA A 65 6.72 38.56 3.74
N ALA A 66 7.48 39.31 2.94
CA ALA A 66 7.22 39.51 1.52
C ALA A 66 7.32 38.19 0.74
N MET A 67 8.32 37.36 1.02
CA MET A 67 8.45 36.04 0.39
C MET A 67 7.26 35.13 0.70
N ILE A 68 6.86 35.05 1.98
CA ILE A 68 5.71 34.24 2.42
C ILE A 68 4.43 34.71 1.73
N ALA A 69 4.17 36.01 1.73
CA ALA A 69 2.99 36.58 1.08
C ALA A 69 2.94 36.27 -0.43
N ALA A 70 4.08 36.40 -1.12
CA ALA A 70 4.18 36.07 -2.54
C ALA A 70 3.95 34.57 -2.82
N ILE A 71 4.50 33.68 -1.99
CA ILE A 71 4.28 32.23 -2.13
C ILE A 71 2.80 31.91 -1.94
N VAL A 72 2.16 32.41 -0.88
CA VAL A 72 0.73 32.17 -0.61
C VAL A 72 -0.12 32.64 -1.80
N ALA A 73 0.10 33.88 -2.25
CA ALA A 73 -0.67 34.48 -3.35
C ALA A 73 -0.51 33.74 -4.69
N GLN A 74 0.70 33.26 -5.00
CA GLN A 74 1.00 32.68 -6.33
C GLN A 74 0.89 31.16 -6.39
N THR A 75 0.92 30.46 -5.26
CA THR A 75 0.92 28.98 -5.24
C THR A 75 -0.28 28.36 -4.52
N GLY A 76 -1.03 29.16 -3.76
CA GLY A 76 -2.14 28.67 -2.93
C GLY A 76 -1.68 27.74 -1.79
N LEU A 77 -0.40 27.80 -1.41
CA LEU A 77 0.07 27.19 -0.17
C LEU A 77 -0.44 27.99 1.03
N SER A 78 -0.67 27.32 2.16
CA SER A 78 -1.01 28.03 3.40
C SER A 78 0.19 28.85 3.89
N ALA A 79 -0.09 29.92 4.65
CA ALA A 79 0.96 30.74 5.25
C ALA A 79 1.93 29.91 6.11
N GLU A 80 1.42 28.91 6.83
CA GLU A 80 2.22 28.00 7.64
C GLU A 80 3.17 27.13 6.79
N VAL A 81 2.69 26.60 5.65
CA VAL A 81 3.55 25.83 4.74
C VAL A 81 4.58 26.74 4.07
N ALA A 82 4.17 27.92 3.61
CA ALA A 82 5.07 28.91 3.02
C ALA A 82 6.19 29.30 4.00
N ALA A 83 5.85 29.58 5.27
CA ALA A 83 6.80 29.92 6.31
C ALA A 83 7.86 28.83 6.52
N ARG A 84 7.49 27.54 6.49
CA ARG A 84 8.44 26.42 6.62
C ARG A 84 9.50 26.35 5.51
N GLY A 85 9.19 26.86 4.33
CA GLY A 85 10.16 26.94 3.23
C GLY A 85 10.97 28.22 3.23
N VAL A 86 10.50 29.27 3.92
CA VAL A 86 11.18 30.57 3.96
C VAL A 86 12.01 30.68 5.23
N VAL A 87 11.40 30.63 6.41
CA VAL A 87 12.06 30.87 7.70
C VAL A 87 13.01 29.71 8.02
N LEU A 88 14.31 30.00 8.03
CA LEU A 88 15.33 29.00 8.33
C LEU A 88 15.35 28.66 9.81
N ALA A 89 15.30 27.37 10.12
CA ALA A 89 15.73 26.88 11.43
C ALA A 89 17.26 26.84 11.52
N ASP A 90 17.81 26.81 12.73
CA ASP A 90 19.26 26.87 12.99
C ASP A 90 20.08 25.78 12.27
N TRP A 91 19.46 24.63 11.96
CA TRP A 91 20.09 23.49 11.28
C TRP A 91 19.97 23.56 9.75
N GLN A 92 19.23 24.53 9.21
CA GLN A 92 18.99 24.66 7.77
C GLN A 92 19.98 25.62 7.13
N TRP A 93 20.60 25.19 6.03
CA TRP A 93 21.60 25.98 5.30
C TRP A 93 21.02 26.71 4.08
N LYS A 94 19.76 26.47 3.72
CA LYS A 94 19.09 27.13 2.58
C LYS A 94 17.57 27.12 2.72
N ARG A 95 16.95 28.12 2.11
CA ARG A 95 15.48 28.22 1.98
C ARG A 95 14.99 27.26 0.90
N GLY A 96 13.73 26.86 1.01
CA GLY A 96 12.99 26.14 -0.02
C GLY A 96 12.37 24.83 0.44
N PHE A 97 11.73 24.16 -0.52
CA PHE A 97 11.00 22.92 -0.37
C PHE A 97 11.72 21.78 -1.08
N ASP A 98 11.85 20.63 -0.41
CA ASP A 98 12.29 19.40 -1.07
C ASP A 98 11.09 18.67 -1.70
N THR A 99 11.32 18.14 -2.90
CA THR A 99 10.33 17.37 -3.67
C THR A 99 10.77 15.91 -3.87
N ALA A 100 11.97 15.53 -3.42
CA ALA A 100 12.52 14.19 -3.62
C ALA A 100 11.64 13.11 -2.97
N GLY A 101 11.16 13.35 -1.74
CA GLY A 101 10.23 12.47 -1.04
C GLY A 101 8.94 12.23 -1.82
N ASN A 102 8.26 13.30 -2.25
CA ASN A 102 7.02 13.20 -3.03
C ASN A 102 7.23 12.46 -4.36
N ARG A 103 8.34 12.72 -5.06
CA ARG A 103 8.68 12.03 -6.31
C ARG A 103 8.94 10.54 -6.09
N ALA A 104 9.62 10.17 -5.00
CA ALA A 104 9.84 8.77 -4.66
C ALA A 104 8.52 8.06 -4.33
N GLU A 105 7.64 8.72 -3.58
CA GLU A 105 6.30 8.21 -3.28
C GLU A 105 5.45 8.03 -4.55
N ILE A 106 5.47 8.99 -5.49
CA ILE A 106 4.80 8.84 -6.79
C ILE A 106 5.29 7.58 -7.53
N ARG A 107 6.62 7.38 -7.64
CA ARG A 107 7.17 6.18 -8.31
C ARG A 107 6.70 4.89 -7.63
N ARG A 108 6.67 4.87 -6.30
CA ARG A 108 6.19 3.73 -5.52
C ARG A 108 4.70 3.46 -5.79
N LEU A 109 3.88 4.51 -5.81
CA LEU A 109 2.44 4.41 -6.08
C LEU A 109 2.15 3.98 -7.52
N GLN A 110 2.91 4.46 -8.50
CA GLN A 110 2.80 4.02 -9.90
C GLN A 110 3.13 2.52 -10.05
N GLY A 111 4.21 2.06 -9.42
CA GLY A 111 4.56 0.63 -9.41
C GLY A 111 3.47 -0.21 -8.75
N ARG A 112 2.89 0.29 -7.65
CA ARG A 112 1.78 -0.34 -6.96
C ARG A 112 0.50 -0.38 -7.82
N LEU A 113 0.17 0.72 -8.50
CA LEU A 113 -0.98 0.83 -9.40
C LEU A 113 -0.87 -0.22 -10.50
N LYS A 114 0.28 -0.29 -11.20
CA LYS A 114 0.55 -1.30 -12.23
C LYS A 114 0.37 -2.74 -11.72
N SER A 115 0.86 -3.03 -10.51
CA SER A 115 0.71 -4.35 -9.91
C SER A 115 -0.75 -4.70 -9.58
N LEU A 116 -1.54 -3.73 -9.10
CA LEU A 116 -2.95 -3.95 -8.78
C LEU A 116 -3.80 -4.05 -10.03
N THR A 117 -3.56 -3.22 -11.05
CA THR A 117 -4.22 -3.29 -12.35
C THR A 117 -4.02 -4.67 -12.97
N ARG A 118 -2.77 -5.15 -13.06
CA ARG A 118 -2.47 -6.50 -13.57
C ARG A 118 -3.18 -7.61 -12.78
N MET A 119 -3.30 -7.45 -11.46
CA MET A 119 -4.00 -8.41 -10.61
C MET A 119 -5.50 -8.46 -10.94
N HIS A 120 -6.14 -7.30 -11.14
CA HIS A 120 -7.55 -7.23 -11.51
C HIS A 120 -7.78 -7.75 -12.94
N GLU A 121 -6.91 -7.39 -13.89
CA GLU A 121 -6.97 -7.87 -15.27
C GLU A 121 -6.83 -9.40 -15.37
N ARG A 122 -5.93 -10.01 -14.59
CA ARG A 122 -5.78 -11.47 -14.51
C ARG A 122 -7.03 -12.14 -13.93
N GLY A 123 -7.78 -11.42 -13.10
CA GLY A 123 -8.98 -11.90 -12.43
C GLY A 123 -8.70 -12.98 -11.39
N THR A 124 -9.78 -13.50 -10.83
CA THR A 124 -9.71 -14.63 -9.89
C THR A 124 -9.44 -15.92 -10.65
N GLN A 125 -8.40 -16.65 -10.25
CA GLN A 125 -8.05 -17.95 -10.81
C GLN A 125 -8.16 -19.01 -9.72
N SER A 126 -8.67 -20.18 -10.09
CA SER A 126 -8.73 -21.34 -9.19
C SER A 126 -8.24 -22.58 -9.91
N GLN A 127 -7.51 -23.41 -9.18
CA GLN A 127 -7.09 -24.73 -9.64
C GLN A 127 -7.23 -25.72 -8.48
N GLU A 128 -7.66 -26.92 -8.80
CA GLU A 128 -7.74 -28.02 -7.84
C GLU A 128 -6.54 -28.94 -8.04
N VAL A 129 -5.91 -29.33 -6.93
CA VAL A 129 -4.77 -30.24 -6.93
C VAL A 129 -5.06 -31.38 -5.96
N VAL A 130 -5.04 -32.60 -6.45
CA VAL A 130 -5.17 -33.80 -5.62
C VAL A 130 -3.85 -34.03 -4.89
N THR A 131 -3.91 -34.04 -3.56
CA THR A 131 -2.77 -34.25 -2.67
C THR A 131 -3.07 -35.35 -1.66
N GLN A 132 -2.08 -35.71 -0.84
CA GLN A 132 -2.31 -36.63 0.29
C GLN A 132 -3.29 -36.07 1.32
N ALA A 133 -3.39 -34.74 1.43
CA ALA A 133 -4.35 -34.05 2.30
C ALA A 133 -5.76 -33.94 1.67
N GLY A 134 -6.01 -34.62 0.56
CA GLY A 134 -7.24 -34.53 -0.24
C GLY A 134 -7.12 -33.56 -1.42
N ALA A 135 -8.25 -33.30 -2.07
CA ALA A 135 -8.36 -32.31 -3.13
C ALA A 135 -8.27 -30.89 -2.55
N VAL A 136 -7.15 -30.20 -2.83
CA VAL A 136 -6.89 -28.84 -2.35
C VAL A 136 -7.19 -27.86 -3.46
N GLU A 137 -8.11 -26.93 -3.23
CA GLU A 137 -8.35 -25.81 -4.13
C GLU A 137 -7.38 -24.67 -3.80
N ILE A 138 -6.60 -24.25 -4.80
CA ILE A 138 -5.72 -23.08 -4.74
C ILE A 138 -6.38 -21.97 -5.54
N LYS A 139 -6.88 -20.96 -4.83
CA LYS A 139 -7.59 -19.83 -5.40
C LYS A 139 -6.77 -18.55 -5.26
N GLU A 140 -6.29 -18.02 -6.38
CA GLU A 140 -5.81 -16.63 -6.48
C GLU A 140 -7.03 -15.71 -6.56
N ASN A 141 -7.51 -15.22 -5.42
CA ASN A 141 -8.67 -14.35 -5.33
C ASN A 141 -8.25 -12.88 -5.50
N ALA A 142 -8.54 -12.31 -6.67
CA ALA A 142 -8.19 -10.94 -7.01
C ALA A 142 -9.01 -9.92 -6.19
N ASP A 143 -10.29 -10.19 -5.91
CA ASP A 143 -11.22 -9.26 -5.26
C ASP A 143 -10.75 -8.85 -3.86
N ILE A 144 -10.24 -9.81 -3.10
CA ILE A 144 -9.69 -9.56 -1.75
C ILE A 144 -8.16 -9.52 -1.74
N ALA A 145 -7.51 -9.62 -2.92
CA ALA A 145 -6.07 -9.72 -3.10
C ALA A 145 -5.43 -10.79 -2.19
N ARG A 146 -5.95 -12.03 -2.23
CA ARG A 146 -5.46 -13.17 -1.43
C ARG A 146 -5.22 -14.41 -2.27
N ILE A 147 -4.18 -15.15 -1.91
CA ILE A 147 -4.04 -16.55 -2.30
C ILE A 147 -4.69 -17.37 -1.19
N GLN A 148 -5.64 -18.21 -1.55
CA GLN A 148 -6.42 -19.05 -0.64
C GLN A 148 -6.13 -20.52 -0.96
N MET A 149 -5.87 -21.31 0.08
CA MET A 149 -5.76 -22.77 0.02
C MET A 149 -6.91 -23.34 0.83
N ILE A 150 -7.84 -23.99 0.13
CA ILE A 150 -9.07 -24.54 0.68
C ILE A 150 -8.92 -26.06 0.69
N PHE A 151 -9.09 -26.63 1.88
CA PHE A 151 -8.97 -28.06 2.13
C PHE A 151 -10.36 -28.63 2.41
N PRO A 152 -10.63 -29.90 2.09
CA PRO A 152 -11.95 -30.51 2.28
C PRO A 152 -12.33 -30.64 3.76
N GLY A 153 -11.33 -30.68 4.63
CA GLY A 153 -11.50 -30.69 6.08
C GLY A 153 -10.31 -30.03 6.77
N LYS A 154 -10.23 -30.20 8.09
CA LYS A 154 -9.10 -29.70 8.88
C LYS A 154 -7.82 -30.48 8.48
N PRO A 155 -6.79 -29.82 7.93
CA PRO A 155 -5.55 -30.52 7.60
C PRO A 155 -4.83 -31.00 8.86
N ASP A 156 -4.02 -32.04 8.70
CA ASP A 156 -3.17 -32.57 9.77
C ASP A 156 -2.18 -31.52 10.32
N GLU A 157 -1.51 -31.85 11.42
CA GLU A 157 -0.57 -30.91 12.05
C GLU A 157 0.64 -30.58 11.17
N THR A 158 1.12 -31.54 10.37
CA THR A 158 2.28 -31.37 9.48
C THR A 158 1.96 -30.35 8.38
N THR A 159 0.84 -30.51 7.69
CA THR A 159 0.32 -29.59 6.68
C THR A 159 0.07 -28.21 7.28
N ARG A 160 -0.57 -28.13 8.45
CA ARG A 160 -0.79 -26.85 9.14
C ARG A 160 0.52 -26.16 9.55
N ARG A 161 1.55 -26.93 9.90
CA ARG A 161 2.89 -26.39 10.18
C ARG A 161 3.54 -25.84 8.92
N ALA A 162 3.48 -26.55 7.80
CA ALA A 162 4.00 -26.09 6.51
C ALA A 162 3.30 -24.79 6.04
N LEU A 163 1.98 -24.72 6.17
CA LEU A 163 1.18 -23.52 5.89
C LEU A 163 1.64 -22.32 6.72
N LYS A 164 1.73 -22.48 8.05
CA LYS A 164 2.17 -21.42 8.96
C LYS A 164 3.62 -20.98 8.69
N ALA A 165 4.52 -21.92 8.41
CA ALA A 165 5.92 -21.64 8.08
C ALA A 165 6.05 -20.81 6.79
N ASN A 166 5.13 -21.01 5.85
CA ASN A 166 5.03 -20.24 4.60
C ASN A 166 4.10 -19.02 4.72
N GLY A 167 3.74 -18.60 5.94
CA GLY A 167 3.02 -17.35 6.20
C GLY A 167 1.51 -17.38 5.92
N PHE A 168 0.92 -18.54 5.67
CA PHE A 168 -0.53 -18.68 5.55
C PHE A 168 -1.20 -18.59 6.92
N ARG A 169 -2.34 -17.90 6.97
CA ARG A 169 -3.17 -17.76 8.18
C ARG A 169 -4.58 -18.26 7.90
N TRP A 170 -5.15 -18.98 8.86
CA TRP A 170 -6.54 -19.42 8.79
C TRP A 170 -7.50 -18.23 8.84
N SER A 171 -8.46 -18.20 7.92
CA SER A 171 -9.52 -17.21 7.85
C SER A 171 -10.89 -17.89 8.01
N PRO A 172 -11.50 -17.86 9.21
CA PRO A 172 -12.79 -18.52 9.45
C PRO A 172 -13.89 -18.03 8.51
N SER A 173 -13.94 -16.73 8.21
CA SER A 173 -14.93 -16.13 7.30
C SER A 173 -14.75 -16.51 5.82
N GLN A 174 -13.65 -17.18 5.48
CA GLN A 174 -13.37 -17.64 4.12
C GLN A 174 -13.24 -19.16 4.04
N GLY A 175 -13.24 -19.86 5.19
CA GLY A 175 -12.97 -21.29 5.22
C GLY A 175 -11.59 -21.68 4.64
N ALA A 176 -10.62 -20.76 4.61
CA ALA A 176 -9.39 -20.93 3.85
C ALA A 176 -8.15 -20.54 4.64
N TRP A 177 -7.04 -21.21 4.33
CA TRP A 177 -5.71 -20.73 4.66
C TRP A 177 -5.30 -19.69 3.63
N GLN A 178 -4.98 -18.47 4.05
CA GLN A 178 -4.74 -17.39 3.10
C GLN A 178 -3.53 -16.51 3.42
N ARG A 179 -2.98 -15.90 2.36
CA ARG A 179 -1.93 -14.86 2.42
C ARG A 179 -2.11 -13.84 1.31
N HIS A 180 -1.32 -12.77 1.30
CA HIS A 180 -1.38 -11.74 0.25
C HIS A 180 -1.10 -12.31 -1.14
N LEU A 181 -1.90 -11.87 -2.11
CA LEU A 181 -1.69 -12.16 -3.53
C LEU A 181 -0.55 -11.30 -4.07
N ASN A 182 0.64 -11.89 -4.11
CA ASN A 182 1.85 -11.32 -4.69
C ASN A 182 2.78 -12.47 -5.11
N GLU A 183 3.90 -12.14 -5.74
CA GLU A 183 4.83 -13.14 -6.28
C GLU A 183 5.40 -14.06 -5.19
N ALA A 184 5.82 -13.47 -4.06
CA ALA A 184 6.27 -14.24 -2.91
C ALA A 184 5.16 -15.16 -2.35
N GLY A 185 3.89 -14.83 -2.58
CA GLY A 185 2.75 -15.64 -2.22
C GLY A 185 2.56 -16.84 -3.12
N ARG A 186 2.77 -16.69 -4.42
CA ARG A 186 2.70 -17.81 -5.37
C ARG A 186 3.79 -18.83 -5.09
N LEU A 187 5.03 -18.35 -4.95
CA LEU A 187 6.17 -19.20 -4.55
C LEU A 187 5.93 -19.91 -3.21
N ALA A 188 5.25 -19.27 -2.27
CA ALA A 188 4.91 -19.90 -1.00
C ALA A 188 3.81 -20.96 -1.13
N ALA A 189 2.79 -20.73 -1.98
CA ALA A 189 1.80 -21.74 -2.29
C ALA A 189 2.47 -22.96 -2.94
N GLU A 190 3.33 -22.75 -3.92
CA GLU A 190 4.11 -23.81 -4.57
C GLU A 190 4.95 -24.62 -3.57
N ARG A 191 5.63 -23.95 -2.63
CA ARG A 191 6.42 -24.62 -1.57
C ARG A 191 5.55 -25.47 -0.66
N VAL A 192 4.37 -24.97 -0.27
CA VAL A 192 3.41 -25.76 0.54
C VAL A 192 2.94 -26.96 -0.27
N MET A 193 2.54 -26.76 -1.52
CA MET A 193 2.08 -27.86 -2.39
C MET A 193 3.14 -28.92 -2.59
N LYS A 194 4.40 -28.52 -2.80
CA LYS A 194 5.52 -29.45 -2.90
C LYS A 194 5.72 -30.24 -1.61
N ALA A 195 5.63 -29.58 -0.44
CA ALA A 195 5.78 -30.25 0.85
C ALA A 195 4.69 -31.30 1.08
N ILE A 196 3.42 -30.98 0.81
CA ILE A 196 2.29 -31.90 1.05
C ILE A 196 2.10 -32.96 -0.05
N SER A 197 2.79 -32.82 -1.18
CA SER A 197 2.76 -33.82 -2.27
C SER A 197 3.96 -34.78 -2.20
N ALA A 198 5.07 -34.38 -1.58
CA ALA A 198 6.32 -35.16 -1.56
C ALA A 198 6.44 -36.17 -0.40
N GLU A 199 5.66 -36.04 0.68
CA GLU A 199 5.68 -36.96 1.83
C GLU A 199 5.09 -38.37 1.54
N GLY A 200 4.92 -38.75 0.27
CA GLY A 200 4.46 -40.07 -0.19
C GLY A 200 5.47 -40.93 -0.95
N ALA A 201 6.74 -40.52 -1.03
CA ALA A 201 7.80 -41.24 -1.73
C ALA A 201 8.86 -41.86 -0.79
N ALA A 202 8.49 -42.14 0.46
CA ALA A 202 9.34 -42.81 1.44
C ALA A 202 8.64 -44.04 2.01
#